data_AF-A0AAN8WW59-F1
#
_entry.id   AF-A0AAN8WW59-F1
#
_cell.length_a   1.000
_cell.length_b   1.000
_cell.length_c   1.000
_cell.angle_alpha   90.00
_cell.angle_beta   90.00
_cell.angle_gamma   90.00
#
_symmetry.space_group_name_H-M   'P 1'
#
loop_
_entity.id
_entity.type
_entity.pdbx_description
1 polymer ?
#
loop_
_entity_poly.entity_id
_entity_poly.type
_entity_poly.pdbx_seq_one_letter_code
_entity_poly.pdbx_strand_id
1 'polypeptide(L)'
;MMKDMAARGKTILCTIHQPSSEVFAMFDKLLLLAEGRVAYMGSSSGALEFLDSLGHKCPSTFNPADYYIHTLAVLPGHENRSRERIKRICDNFAVSAYAKDIDITIQYQDNMCISHSDSGVN
;
A
#
# COMPACT_ATOMS: atom_id res chain seq x y z
N MET A 1 -3.87 -5.94 20.31
CA MET A 1 -5.29 -6.01 19.85
C MET A 1 -5.42 -6.25 18.35
N MET A 2 -4.93 -5.35 17.47
CA MET A 2 -5.10 -5.52 16.01
C MET A 2 -4.30 -6.72 15.47
N LYS A 3 -3.02 -6.85 15.85
CA LYS A 3 -2.21 -8.04 15.51
C LYS A 3 -2.77 -9.34 16.09
N ASP A 4 -3.28 -9.32 17.33
CA ASP A 4 -3.84 -10.52 17.94
C ASP A 4 -5.11 -11.00 17.22
N MET A 5 -5.92 -10.07 16.72
CA MET A 5 -7.10 -10.40 15.92
C MET A 5 -6.69 -10.96 14.55
N ALA A 6 -5.65 -10.40 13.92
CA ALA A 6 -5.09 -10.94 12.68
C ALA A 6 -4.51 -12.35 12.88
N ALA A 7 -3.75 -12.56 13.96
CA ALA A 7 -3.19 -13.86 14.34
C ALA A 7 -4.26 -14.94 14.62
N ARG A 8 -5.50 -14.53 14.90
CA ARG A 8 -6.67 -15.41 15.07
C ARG A 8 -7.45 -15.65 13.77
N GLY A 9 -6.86 -15.34 12.62
CA GLY A 9 -7.44 -15.60 11.30
C GLY A 9 -8.48 -14.57 10.84
N LYS A 10 -8.49 -13.36 11.41
CA LYS A 10 -9.41 -12.28 10.99
C LYS A 10 -8.70 -11.28 10.09
N THR A 11 -9.27 -11.01 8.91
CA THR A 11 -8.83 -9.89 8.07
C THR A 11 -9.35 -8.58 8.65
N ILE A 12 -8.48 -7.58 8.78
CA ILE A 12 -8.81 -6.26 9.32
C ILE A 12 -8.52 -5.23 8.23
N LEU A 13 -9.55 -4.46 7.88
CA LEU A 13 -9.44 -3.33 6.96
C LEU A 13 -9.82 -2.06 7.72
N CYS A 14 -8.91 -1.08 7.76
CA CYS A 14 -9.16 0.21 8.37
C CYS A 14 -8.51 1.34 7.58
N THR A 15 -9.09 2.53 7.67
CA THR A 15 -8.48 3.78 7.21
C THR A 15 -7.93 4.51 8.42
N ILE A 16 -6.68 4.96 8.36
CA ILE A 16 -6.04 5.65 9.48
C ILE A 16 -5.61 7.04 9.04
N HIS A 17 -6.16 8.04 9.71
CA HIS A 17 -5.72 9.41 9.55
C HIS A 17 -4.47 9.62 10.40
N GLN A 18 -3.30 9.58 9.77
CA GLN A 18 -1.97 9.76 10.39
C GLN A 18 -1.64 8.72 11.47
N PRO A 19 -1.25 7.49 11.09
CA PRO A 19 -0.83 6.49 12.06
C PRO A 19 0.47 6.92 12.74
N SER A 20 0.56 6.68 14.05
CA SER A 20 1.84 6.73 14.75
C SER A 20 2.79 5.67 14.17
N SER A 21 4.11 5.85 14.35
CA SER A 21 5.11 4.89 13.91
C SER A 21 4.86 3.47 14.44
N GLU A 22 4.35 3.36 15.67
CA GLU A 22 4.01 2.07 16.30
C GLU A 22 2.84 1.39 15.59
N VAL A 23 1.79 2.15 15.26
CA VAL A 23 0.64 1.64 14.50
C VAL A 23 1.05 1.26 13.08
N PHE A 24 1.90 2.06 12.44
CA PHE A 24 2.45 1.75 11.14
C PHE A 24 3.26 0.45 11.13
N ALA A 25 4.10 0.23 12.13
CA ALA A 25 4.89 -1.00 12.28
C ALA A 25 4.04 -2.26 12.52
N MET A 26 2.73 -2.11 12.78
CA MET A 26 1.82 -3.24 12.90
C MET A 26 1.32 -3.80 11.57
N PHE A 27 1.46 -3.07 10.45
CA PHE A 27 0.94 -3.51 9.16
C PHE A 27 1.92 -4.39 8.39
N ASP A 28 1.46 -5.59 8.04
CA ASP A 28 2.20 -6.52 7.18
C ASP A 28 2.17 -6.07 5.70
N LYS A 29 1.04 -5.48 5.27
CA LYS A 29 0.85 -4.91 3.94
C LYS A 29 0.25 -3.52 4.01
N LEU A 30 0.63 -2.67 3.08
CA LEU A 30 0.14 -1.31 2.90
C LEU A 30 -0.61 -1.19 1.58
N LEU A 31 -1.62 -0.32 1.57
CA LEU A 31 -2.25 0.24 0.37
C LEU A 31 -2.17 1.76 0.50
N LEU A 32 -1.34 2.39 -0.34
CA LEU A 32 -1.20 3.84 -0.40
C LEU A 32 -2.05 4.38 -1.55
N LEU A 33 -2.97 5.28 -1.22
CA LEU A 33 -3.85 5.93 -2.18
C LEU A 33 -3.56 7.43 -2.25
N ALA A 34 -3.55 7.98 -3.46
CA ALA A 34 -3.35 9.41 -3.70
C ALA A 34 -4.17 9.83 -4.92
N GLU A 35 -4.95 10.91 -4.80
CA GLU A 35 -5.82 11.41 -5.89
C GLU A 35 -6.70 10.30 -6.51
N GLY A 36 -7.23 9.39 -5.68
CA GLY A 36 -8.07 8.27 -6.11
C GLY A 36 -7.33 7.14 -6.84
N ARG A 37 -5.99 7.17 -6.89
CA ARG A 37 -5.16 6.17 -7.56
C ARG A 37 -4.28 5.42 -6.56
N VAL A 38 -3.93 4.17 -6.91
CA VAL A 38 -2.98 3.38 -6.14
C VAL A 38 -1.57 3.88 -6.41
N ALA A 39 -0.92 4.38 -5.38
CA ALA A 39 0.47 4.83 -5.41
C ALA A 39 1.43 3.70 -5.03
N TYR A 40 0.99 2.79 -4.16
CA TYR A 40 1.72 1.59 -3.79
C TYR A 40 0.79 0.57 -3.14
N MET A 41 1.06 -0.70 -3.34
CA MET A 41 0.52 -1.77 -2.51
C MET A 41 1.58 -2.87 -2.38
N GLY A 42 1.70 -3.46 -1.20
CA GLY A 42 2.77 -4.43 -0.90
C GLY A 42 3.20 -4.40 0.56
N SER A 43 4.38 -4.91 0.88
CA SER A 43 4.90 -4.90 2.26
C SER A 43 5.28 -3.49 2.73
N SER A 44 5.28 -3.27 4.03
CA SER A 44 5.66 -1.98 4.60
C SER A 44 7.12 -1.59 4.33
N SER A 45 8.03 -2.57 4.27
CA SER A 45 9.43 -2.38 3.88
C SER A 45 9.59 -2.09 2.38
N GLY A 46 8.83 -2.77 1.53
CA GLY A 46 8.90 -2.59 0.07
C GLY A 46 8.41 -1.21 -0.38
N ALA A 47 7.55 -0.55 0.40
CA ALA A 47 7.11 0.81 0.12
C ALA A 47 8.27 1.83 0.15
N LEU A 48 9.21 1.71 1.09
CA LEU A 48 10.40 2.56 1.15
C LEU A 48 11.31 2.32 -0.07
N GLU A 49 11.57 1.05 -0.39
CA GLU A 49 12.41 0.67 -1.53
C GLU A 49 11.83 1.18 -2.86
N PHE A 50 10.51 1.03 -3.05
CA PHE A 50 9.81 1.52 -4.22
C PHE A 50 9.94 3.05 -4.35
N LEU A 51 9.66 3.79 -3.29
CA LEU A 51 9.77 5.25 -3.33
C LEU A 51 11.23 5.72 -3.52
N ASP A 52 12.20 5.07 -2.89
CA ASP A 52 13.62 5.39 -3.06
C ASP A 52 14.07 5.16 -4.51
N SER A 53 13.58 4.09 -5.16
CA SER A 53 13.84 3.82 -6.58
C SER A 53 13.33 4.92 -7.53
N LEU A 54 12.33 5.69 -7.10
CA LEU A 54 11.79 6.85 -7.82
C LEU A 54 12.46 8.18 -7.42
N GLY A 55 13.50 8.13 -6.57
CA GLY A 55 14.22 9.31 -6.06
C GLY A 55 13.59 9.94 -4.82
N HIS A 56 12.65 9.25 -4.16
CA HIS A 56 12.00 9.69 -2.93
C HIS A 56 12.59 8.95 -1.72
N LYS A 57 13.77 9.41 -1.30
CA LYS A 57 14.47 8.85 -0.14
C LYS A 57 13.92 9.39 1.18
N CYS A 58 13.48 8.47 2.04
CA CYS A 58 13.08 8.80 3.41
C CYS A 58 14.32 9.05 4.30
N PRO A 59 14.40 10.18 5.03
CA PRO A 59 15.43 10.35 6.06
C PRO A 59 15.27 9.32 7.19
N SER A 60 16.38 8.87 7.76
CA SER A 60 16.38 7.86 8.85
C SER A 60 15.76 8.36 10.16
N THR A 61 15.65 9.68 10.34
CA THR A 61 15.05 10.31 11.51
C THR A 61 13.55 10.59 11.34
N PHE A 62 12.96 10.19 10.20
CA PHE A 62 11.57 10.50 9.87
C PHE A 62 10.71 9.24 9.98
N ASN A 63 9.48 9.39 10.48
CA ASN A 63 8.51 8.31 10.49
C ASN A 63 8.13 7.95 9.03
N PRO A 64 8.31 6.70 8.58
CA PRO A 64 7.95 6.30 7.22
C PRO A 64 6.49 6.60 6.86
N ALA A 65 5.57 6.45 7.81
CA ALA A 65 4.16 6.74 7.56
C ALA A 65 3.92 8.21 7.22
N ASP A 66 4.53 9.12 7.98
CA ASP A 66 4.45 10.56 7.73
C ASP A 66 5.14 10.91 6.41
N TYR A 67 6.25 10.23 6.09
CA TYR A 67 6.95 10.41 4.83
C TYR A 67 6.07 10.07 3.62
N TYR A 68 5.34 8.96 3.67
CA TYR A 68 4.43 8.55 2.60
C TYR A 68 3.31 9.56 2.40
N ILE A 69 2.66 9.95 3.49
CA ILE A 69 1.56 10.93 3.45
C ILE A 69 2.07 12.25 2.87
N HIS A 70 3.21 12.76 3.34
CA HIS A 70 3.77 14.00 2.82
C HIS A 70 4.17 13.91 1.33
N THR A 71 4.76 12.79 0.93
CA THR A 71 5.15 12.54 -0.47
C THR A 71 3.92 12.45 -1.38
N LEU A 72 2.81 11.91 -0.89
CA LEU A 72 1.58 11.72 -1.65
C LEU A 72 0.54 12.84 -1.48
N ALA A 73 0.83 13.85 -0.66
CA ALA A 73 -0.07 14.97 -0.44
C ALA A 73 0.04 16.06 -1.53
N VAL A 74 -1.10 16.68 -1.85
CA VAL A 74 -1.16 17.92 -2.62
C VAL A 74 -0.91 19.09 -1.67
N LEU A 75 0.23 19.76 -1.82
CA LEU A 75 0.61 20.87 -0.95
C LEU A 75 0.04 22.21 -1.48
N PRO A 76 -0.55 23.05 -0.62
CA PRO A 76 -0.99 24.40 -1.00
C PRO A 76 0.15 25.22 -1.59
N GLY A 77 -0.11 25.95 -2.68
CA GLY A 77 0.91 26.74 -3.40
C GLY A 77 1.83 25.94 -4.31
N HIS A 78 1.79 24.61 -4.27
CA HIS A 78 2.57 23.71 -5.13
C HIS A 78 1.71 22.60 -5.73
N GLU A 79 0.45 22.90 -6.02
CA GLU A 79 -0.53 21.89 -6.41
C GLU A 79 -0.17 21.17 -7.71
N ASN A 80 0.19 21.92 -8.76
CA ASN A 80 0.57 21.35 -10.06
C ASN A 80 1.77 20.40 -9.93
N ARG A 81 2.83 20.85 -9.25
CA ARG A 81 4.02 20.02 -8.99
C ARG A 81 3.68 18.78 -8.16
N SER A 82 2.78 18.92 -7.18
CA SER A 82 2.37 17.81 -6.32
C SER A 82 1.57 16.78 -7.11
N ARG A 83 0.60 17.21 -7.92
CA ARG A 83 -0.18 16.32 -8.80
C ARG A 83 0.69 15.62 -9.84
N GLU A 84 1.67 16.31 -10.42
CA GLU A 84 2.63 15.69 -11.34
C GLU A 84 3.48 14.61 -10.65
N ARG A 85 3.97 14.88 -9.43
CA ARG A 85 4.69 13.91 -8.62
C ARG A 85 3.83 12.68 -8.32
N ILE A 86 2.62 12.89 -7.81
CA ILE A 86 1.65 11.82 -7.51
C ILE A 86 1.36 10.99 -8.76
N LYS A 87 1.08 11.67 -9.89
CA LYS A 87 0.83 11.01 -11.17
C LYS A 87 1.99 10.12 -11.58
N ARG A 88 3.23 10.61 -11.50
CA ARG A 88 4.43 9.81 -11.83
C ARG A 88 4.57 8.59 -10.92
N ILE A 89 4.34 8.72 -9.62
CA ILE A 89 4.43 7.60 -8.67
C ILE A 89 3.39 6.54 -9.03
N CYS A 90 2.12 6.94 -9.19
CA CYS A 90 1.03 6.02 -9.54
C CYS A 90 1.23 5.35 -10.92
N ASP A 91 1.71 6.11 -11.92
CA ASP A 91 1.99 5.58 -13.26
C ASP A 91 3.14 4.54 -13.21
N ASN A 92 4.20 4.80 -12.44
CA ASN A 92 5.30 3.84 -12.25
C ASN A 92 4.87 2.61 -11.46
N PHE A 93 4.04 2.78 -10.43
CA PHE A 93 3.52 1.65 -9.67
C PHE A 93 2.74 0.69 -10.57
N ALA A 94 1.83 1.21 -11.40
CA ALA A 94 0.99 0.41 -12.28
C ALA A 94 1.76 -0.47 -13.27
N VAL A 95 2.98 -0.08 -13.66
CA VAL A 95 3.84 -0.87 -14.55
C VAL A 95 4.92 -1.67 -13.83
N SER A 96 5.07 -1.47 -12.52
CA SER A 96 6.10 -2.11 -11.70
C SER A 96 5.79 -3.60 -11.44
N ALA A 97 6.82 -4.35 -11.06
CA ALA A 97 6.66 -5.74 -10.62
C ALA A 97 5.75 -5.86 -9.38
N TYR A 98 5.76 -4.86 -8.49
CA TYR A 98 4.92 -4.83 -7.30
C TYR A 98 3.42 -4.90 -7.63
N ALA A 99 2.97 -4.20 -8.67
CA ALA A 99 1.58 -4.26 -9.11
C ALA A 99 1.22 -5.63 -9.71
N LYS A 100 2.15 -6.23 -10.48
CA LYS A 100 1.94 -7.55 -11.09
C LYS A 100 1.83 -8.66 -10.05
N ASP A 101 2.65 -8.62 -9.00
CA ASP A 101 2.60 -9.62 -7.92
C ASP A 101 1.25 -9.60 -7.19
N ILE A 102 0.60 -8.43 -7.12
CA ILE A 102 -0.72 -8.27 -6.51
C ILE A 102 -1.82 -8.78 -7.42
N ASP A 103 -1.81 -8.40 -8.70
CA ASP A 103 -2.77 -8.93 -9.67
C ASP A 103 -2.71 -10.47 -9.70
N ILE A 104 -1.50 -11.03 -9.70
CA ILE A 104 -1.28 -12.47 -9.61
C ILE A 104 -1.87 -13.03 -8.31
N THR A 105 -1.63 -12.41 -7.16
CA THR A 105 -2.15 -12.89 -5.86
C THR A 105 -3.69 -12.85 -5.80
N ILE A 106 -4.31 -11.78 -6.31
CA ILE A 106 -5.78 -11.65 -6.36
C ILE A 106 -6.38 -12.74 -7.26
N GLN A 107 -5.80 -12.96 -8.45
CA GLN A 107 -6.25 -13.99 -9.38
C GLN A 107 -6.11 -15.41 -8.79
N TYR A 108 -5.04 -15.69 -8.04
CA TYR A 108 -4.89 -16.98 -7.35
C TYR A 108 -5.93 -17.17 -6.23
N GLN A 109 -6.26 -16.12 -5.47
CA GLN A 109 -7.27 -16.21 -4.41
C GLN A 109 -8.68 -16.37 -4.97
N ASP A 110 -9.03 -15.67 -6.06
CA ASP A 110 -10.31 -15.88 -6.75
C ASP A 110 -10.42 -17.31 -7.30
N ASN A 111 -9.36 -17.82 -7.95
CA ASN A 111 -9.35 -19.19 -8.47
C ASN A 111 -9.42 -20.26 -7.37
N MET A 112 -8.85 -20.03 -6.18
CA MET A 112 -8.98 -20.95 -5.04
C MET A 112 -10.38 -20.88 -4.39
N CYS A 113 -11.02 -19.72 -4.34
CA CYS A 113 -12.39 -19.61 -3.84
C CYS A 113 -13.38 -20.36 -4.75
N ILE A 114 -13.20 -20.30 -6.07
CA ILE A 114 -14.06 -20.99 -7.05
C ILE A 114 -13.92 -22.53 -6.95
N SER A 115 -12.71 -23.05 -6.73
CA SER A 115 -12.50 -24.50 -6.61
C SER A 115 -13.09 -25.11 -5.33
N HIS A 116 -13.21 -24.32 -4.25
CA HIS A 116 -13.85 -24.76 -3.01
C HIS A 116 -15.39 -24.70 -3.07
N SER A 117 -15.99 -23.89 -3.95
CA SER A 117 -17.44 -23.90 -4.15
C SER A 117 -17.96 -25.12 -4.93
N ASP A 118 -17.14 -25.77 -5.76
CA ASP A 118 -17.53 -26.96 -6.53
C ASP A 118 -17.37 -28.29 -5.77
N SER A 119 -16.80 -28.27 -4.56
CA SER A 119 -16.55 -29.47 -3.76
C SER A 119 -17.66 -29.79 -2.74
N GLY A 120 -18.72 -28.95 -2.67
CA GLY A 120 -19.80 -29.04 -1.67
C GLY A 120 -21.13 -29.59 -2.18
N VAL A 121 -21.20 -30.07 -3.42
CA VAL A 121 -22.41 -30.70 -3.99
C VAL A 121 -22.07 -32.09 -4.49
N ASN A 122 -22.10 -33.07 -3.58
CA ASN A 122 -22.45 -34.46 -3.85
C ASN A 122 -22.76 -35.18 -2.53
#